data_AF-A0A954WMB6-F1
#
_entry.id   AF-A0A954WMB6-F1
#
_cell.length_a   1.000
_cell.length_b   1.000
_cell.length_c   1.000
_cell.angle_alpha   90.00
_cell.angle_beta   90.00
_cell.angle_gamma   90.00
#
_symmetry.space_group_name_H-M   'P 1'
#
loop_
_entity.id
_entity.type
_entity.pdbx_description
1 polymer ?
#
loop_
_entity_poly.entity_id
_entity_poly.type
_entity_poly.pdbx_seq_one_letter_code
_entity_poly.pdbx_strand_id
1 'polypeptide(L)' 'ELHVSDLADLQVGDVILLDQKIDEPLEAHVAGLPKYRGWPGRVGSRQAIQIDELV' A
#
# COMPACT_ATOMS: atom_id res chain seq x y z
N GLU A 1 10.34 -6.39 5.20
CA GLU A 1 11.13 -7.10 4.14
C GLU A 1 10.96 -8.62 4.30
N LEU A 2 10.83 -9.38 3.20
CA LEU A 2 10.56 -10.83 3.20
C LEU A 2 11.70 -11.57 2.49
N HIS A 3 12.23 -12.66 3.06
CA HIS A 3 13.31 -13.42 2.42
C HIS A 3 12.78 -14.32 1.29
N VAL A 4 13.66 -14.65 0.34
CA VAL A 4 13.32 -15.52 -0.81
C VAL A 4 12.88 -16.93 -0.37
N SER A 5 13.46 -17.45 0.72
CA SER A 5 13.03 -18.72 1.32
C SER A 5 11.58 -18.66 1.78
N ASP A 6 11.21 -17.59 2.47
CA ASP A 6 9.86 -17.41 3.01
C ASP A 6 8.84 -17.29 1.87
N LEU A 7 9.23 -16.68 0.75
CA LEU A 7 8.41 -16.59 -0.46
C LEU A 7 8.18 -17.96 -1.12
N ALA A 8 9.21 -18.82 -1.15
CA ALA A 8 9.12 -20.15 -1.74
C ALA A 8 8.19 -21.09 -0.93
N ASP A 9 8.10 -20.87 0.38
CA ASP A 9 7.34 -21.70 1.31
C ASP A 9 5.91 -21.19 1.58
N LEU A 10 5.48 -20.07 0.99
CA LEU A 10 4.15 -19.49 1.17
C LEU A 10 3.02 -20.45 0.78
N GLN A 11 2.03 -20.58 1.66
CA GLN A 11 0.86 -21.42 1.48
C GLN A 11 -0.45 -20.64 1.63
N VAL A 12 -1.53 -21.23 1.12
CA VAL A 12 -2.88 -20.68 1.31
C VAL A 12 -3.20 -20.64 2.80
N GLY A 13 -3.48 -19.45 3.30
CA GLY A 13 -3.77 -19.20 4.71
C GLY A 13 -2.70 -18.40 5.44
N ASP A 14 -1.52 -18.25 4.84
CA ASP A 14 -0.45 -17.44 5.42
C ASP A 14 -0.79 -15.94 5.43
N VAL A 15 -0.30 -15.25 6.45
CA VAL A 15 -0.49 -13.82 6.64
C VAL A 15 0.85 -13.11 6.46
N ILE A 16 0.91 -12.22 5.48
CA ILE A 16 2.09 -11.39 5.23
C ILE A 16 1.89 -10.05 5.94
N LEU A 17 2.76 -9.75 6.91
CA LEU A 17 2.79 -8.45 7.55
C LEU A 17 3.46 -7.43 6.62
N LEU A 18 2.80 -6.30 6.42
CA LEU A 18 3.38 -5.18 5.69
C LEU A 18 4.08 -4.23 6.66
N ASP A 19 5.15 -3.59 6.20
CA ASP A 19 5.87 -2.56 6.97
C ASP A 19 5.08 -1.23 7.05
N GLN A 20 4.02 -1.08 6.24
CA GLN A 20 3.13 0.08 6.22
C GLN A 20 2.15 0.06 7.40
N LYS A 21 2.21 1.08 8.25
CA LYS A 21 1.22 1.25 9.31
C LYS A 21 -0.09 1.82 8.77
N ILE A 22 -1.19 1.47 9.44
CA ILE A 22 -2.54 1.91 9.05
C ILE A 22 -2.83 3.39 9.36
N ASP A 23 -2.04 3.99 10.24
CA ASP A 23 -2.14 5.37 10.71
C ASP A 23 -1.13 6.29 10.00
N GLU A 24 -0.54 5.82 8.90
CA GLU A 24 0.37 6.57 8.05
C GLU A 24 -0.20 6.63 6.61
N PRO A 25 -0.09 7.78 5.91
CA PRO A 25 -0.58 7.90 4.55
C PRO A 25 0.29 7.09 3.57
N LEU A 26 -0.34 6.56 2.52
CA LEU A 26 0.29 5.75 1.49
C LEU A 26 0.99 6.61 0.42
N GLU A 27 2.10 6.13 -0.12
CA GLU A 27 2.77 6.73 -1.27
C GLU A 27 2.10 6.31 -2.58
N ALA A 28 1.56 7.28 -3.32
CA ALA A 28 0.92 7.07 -4.60
C ALA A 28 1.87 7.39 -5.77
N HIS A 29 2.00 6.42 -6.67
CA HIS A 29 2.87 6.52 -7.84
C HIS A 29 2.07 6.90 -9.09
N VAL A 30 2.62 7.80 -9.90
CA VAL A 30 2.10 8.15 -11.23
C VAL A 30 3.21 7.95 -12.25
N ALA A 31 2.98 7.10 -13.24
CA ALA A 31 4.00 6.70 -14.22
C ALA A 31 5.30 6.14 -13.57
N GLY A 32 5.15 5.41 -12.46
CA GLY A 32 6.27 4.80 -11.73
C GLY A 32 7.05 5.75 -10.81
N LEU A 33 6.67 7.03 -10.73
CA LEU A 33 7.29 8.00 -9.84
C LEU A 33 6.37 8.31 -8.65
N PRO A 34 6.90 8.38 -7.42
CA PRO A 34 6.13 8.86 -6.28
C PRO A 34 5.70 10.30 -6.54
N LYS A 35 4.41 10.58 -6.32
CA LYS A 35 3.84 11.90 -6.63
C LYS A 35 3.00 12.46 -5.50
N TYR A 36 2.33 11.62 -4.73
CA TYR A 36 1.48 12.06 -3.63
C TYR A 36 1.65 11.15 -2.42
N ARG A 37 1.38 11.69 -1.24
CA ARG A 37 0.94 10.87 -0.11
C ARG A 37 -0.54 11.06 0.10
N GLY A 38 -1.24 9.98 0.47
CA GLY A 38 -2.67 10.07 0.68
C GLY A 38 -3.29 8.86 1.37
N TRP A 39 -4.54 9.04 1.75
CA TRP A 39 -5.31 8.07 2.50
C TRP A 39 -6.20 7.25 1.57
N PRO A 40 -6.13 5.91 1.63
CA PRO A 40 -7.04 5.06 0.86
C PRO A 40 -8.47 5.23 1.39
N GLY A 41 -9.43 5.30 0.47
CA GLY A 41 -10.82 5.51 0.81
C GLY A 41 -11.76 5.21 -0.35
N ARG A 42 -12.95 5.80 -0.32
CA ARG A 42 -13.96 5.65 -1.38
C ARG A 42 -14.80 6.91 -1.55
N VAL A 43 -15.21 7.16 -2.79
CA VAL A 43 -16.24 8.14 -3.15
C VAL A 43 -17.44 7.37 -3.73
N GLY A 44 -18.52 7.28 -2.97
CA GLY A 44 -19.65 6.40 -3.29
C GLY A 44 -19.24 4.93 -3.32
N SER A 45 -19.40 4.28 -4.47
CA SER A 45 -19.00 2.89 -4.71
C SER A 45 -17.59 2.73 -5.29
N ARG A 46 -16.87 3.84 -5.53
CA ARG A 46 -15.56 3.82 -6.19
C ARG A 46 -14.45 3.96 -5.16
N GLN A 47 -13.42 3.11 -5.26
CA GLN A 47 -12.17 3.32 -4.53
C GLN A 47 -11.53 4.65 -4.95
N ALA A 48 -10.97 5.35 -3.97
CA ALA A 48 -10.36 6.66 -4.16
C ALA A 48 -9.17 6.83 -3.20
N ILE A 49 -8.33 7.81 -3.48
CA ILE A 49 -7.29 8.28 -2.56
C ILE A 49 -7.57 9.74 -2.22
N GLN A 50 -7.58 10.07 -0.93
CA GLN A 50 -7.60 11.45 -0.47
C GLN A 50 -6.17 11.95 -0.39
N ILE A 51 -5.83 12.94 -1.21
CA ILE A 51 -4.48 13.52 -1.23
C ILE A 51 -4.26 14.31 0.06
N ASP A 52 -3.16 14.01 0.74
CA ASP A 52 -2.68 14.71 1.93
C ASP A 52 -1.59 15.72 1.54
N GLU A 53 -0.57 15.25 0.81
CA GLU A 53 0.52 16.08 0.31
C GLU A 53 1.00 15.67 -1.09
N LEU A 54 1.66 16.61 -1.76
CA LEU A 54 2.45 16.37 -2.96
C LEU A 54 3.88 16.00 -2.54
N VAL A 55 4.47 15.01 -3.21
CA VAL A 55 5.87 14.59 -3.03
C VAL A 55 6.78 15.33 -4.01
#